data_AF-A0A4Y2WYH9-F1
#
_entry.id   AF-A0A4Y2WYH9-F1
#
_cell.length_a   1.000
_cell.length_b   1.000
_cell.length_c   1.000
_cell.angle_alpha   90.00
_cell.angle_beta   90.00
_cell.angle_gamma   90.00
#
_symmetry.space_group_name_H-M   'P 1'
#
loop_
_entity.id
_entity.type
_entity.pdbx_description
1 polymer ?
#
loop_
_entity_poly.entity_id
_entity_poly.type
_entity_poly.pdbx_seq_one_letter_code
_entity_poly.pdbx_strand_id
1 'polypeptide(L)'
;MAKFGSCANKSQTNQPSIKYIDPFSLFHKPSTARVVFYQIFNLHRSLYSQYVPVVTDGSKTTNYVGCSVAFPNSVSAYKLNAALSVYIAEAAAISCSLERISSENARQFCICTDSMSVLQSLQ
;
A
#
# COMPACT_ATOMS: atom_id res chain seq x y z
N MET A 1 7.98 -14.08 17.87
CA MET A 1 8.76 -13.61 19.03
C MET A 1 10.24 -13.73 18.71
N ALA A 2 10.95 -12.61 18.53
CA ALA A 2 12.39 -12.46 18.68
C ALA A 2 12.76 -10.97 18.53
N LYS A 3 13.60 -10.44 19.42
CA LYS A 3 14.24 -9.12 19.36
C LYS A 3 15.72 -9.32 19.03
N PHE A 4 16.31 -8.41 18.25
CA PHE A 4 17.77 -8.24 18.13
C PHE A 4 18.10 -6.74 18.09
N GLY A 5 19.24 -6.37 18.68
CA GLY A 5 19.77 -5.00 18.67
C GLY A 5 21.27 -4.98 18.36
N SER A 6 21.78 -3.80 17.97
CA SER A 6 23.13 -3.28 18.28
C SER A 6 23.29 -1.86 17.71
N CYS A 7 24.01 -1.00 18.42
CA CYS A 7 24.36 0.37 18.01
C CYS A 7 25.64 0.40 17.17
N ALA A 8 25.64 1.13 16.05
CA ALA A 8 26.84 1.70 15.44
C ALA A 8 26.51 2.96 14.63
N ASN A 9 27.37 3.97 14.75
CA ASN A 9 27.18 5.32 14.22
C ASN A 9 27.95 5.53 12.88
N LYS A 10 27.29 6.23 11.95
CA LYS A 10 27.78 6.94 10.74
C LYS A 10 28.35 6.15 9.56
N SER A 11 27.45 5.73 8.67
CA SER A 11 27.39 6.18 7.26
C SER A 11 25.95 6.01 6.77
N GLN A 12 25.19 7.09 6.58
CA GLN A 12 23.77 7.00 6.17
C GLN A 12 23.68 6.65 4.68
N THR A 13 23.75 5.36 4.37
CA THR A 13 22.95 4.84 3.28
C THR A 13 21.49 5.01 3.72
N ASN A 14 20.73 5.92 3.09
CA ASN A 14 19.30 6.04 3.34
C ASN A 14 18.60 4.82 2.74
N GLN A 15 18.74 3.66 3.39
CA GLN A 15 18.01 2.46 2.99
C GLN A 15 16.53 2.75 3.18
N PRO A 16 15.67 2.49 2.17
CA PRO A 16 14.24 2.66 2.31
C PRO A 16 13.75 1.77 3.46
N SER A 17 13.04 2.38 4.41
CA SER A 17 12.39 1.66 5.51
C SER A 17 10.90 1.54 5.22
N ILE A 18 10.38 0.32 5.27
CA ILE A 18 8.96 0.02 5.06
C ILE A 18 8.34 -0.30 6.41
N LYS A 19 7.19 0.34 6.71
CA LYS A 19 6.39 0.07 7.91
C LYS A 19 4.98 -0.33 7.50
N TYR A 20 4.56 -1.51 7.95
CA TYR A 20 3.19 -1.99 7.78
C TYR A 20 2.30 -1.48 8.91
N ILE A 21 1.12 -0.98 8.56
CA ILE A 21 0.11 -0.48 9.51
C ILE A 21 -1.25 -0.97 9.03
N ASP A 22 -1.95 -1.70 9.90
CA ASP A 22 -3.35 -2.04 9.70
C ASP A 22 -4.21 -1.30 10.74
N PRO A 23 -4.73 -0.10 10.40
CA PRO A 23 -5.57 0.66 11.31
C PRO A 23 -6.95 0.02 11.51
N PHE A 24 -7.30 -1.00 10.73
CA PHE A 24 -8.60 -1.67 10.74
C PHE A 24 -8.57 -3.04 11.41
N SER A 25 -7.40 -3.54 11.83
CA SER A 25 -7.18 -4.87 12.40
C SER A 25 -8.12 -5.29 13.53
N LEU A 26 -8.62 -4.33 14.33
CA LEU A 26 -9.54 -4.57 15.44
C LEU A 26 -11.03 -4.54 15.05
N PHE A 27 -11.36 -4.28 13.79
CA PHE A 27 -12.72 -4.01 13.32
C PHE A 27 -13.22 -5.10 12.38
N HIS A 28 -14.31 -5.76 12.77
CA HIS A 28 -14.93 -6.81 11.97
C HIS A 28 -15.89 -6.20 10.93
N LYS A 29 -15.61 -6.38 9.63
CA LYS A 29 -16.33 -5.73 8.51
C LYS A 29 -17.86 -5.91 8.56
N PRO A 30 -18.41 -7.11 8.77
CA PRO A 30 -19.87 -7.30 8.83
C PRO A 30 -20.58 -6.55 9.96
N SER A 31 -19.92 -6.34 11.09
CA SER A 31 -20.52 -5.80 12.31
C SER A 31 -20.12 -4.36 12.62
N THR A 32 -19.23 -3.77 11.82
CA THR A 32 -18.74 -2.41 12.00
C THR A 32 -19.42 -1.49 11.00
N ALA A 33 -20.06 -0.41 11.48
CA ALA A 33 -20.71 0.55 10.62
C ALA A 33 -19.71 1.22 9.66
N ARG A 34 -20.09 1.43 8.40
CA ARG A 34 -19.23 2.05 7.37
C ARG A 34 -18.63 3.39 7.82
N VAL A 35 -19.39 4.19 8.57
CA VAL A 35 -18.94 5.47 9.13
C VAL A 35 -17.69 5.33 10.01
N VAL A 36 -17.57 4.24 10.76
CA VAL A 36 -16.41 3.98 11.63
C VAL A 36 -15.16 3.76 10.78
N PHE A 37 -15.25 2.98 9.69
CA PHE A 37 -14.13 2.82 8.76
C PHE A 37 -13.70 4.14 8.12
N TYR A 38 -14.65 5.00 7.74
CA TYR A 38 -14.34 6.32 7.21
C TYR A 38 -13.64 7.22 8.24
N GLN A 39 -14.09 7.19 9.50
CA GLN A 39 -13.47 7.96 10.58
C GLN A 39 -12.03 7.50 10.86
N ILE A 40 -11.81 6.18 10.93
CA ILE A 40 -10.46 5.61 11.12
C ILE A 40 -9.54 6.00 9.97
N PHE A 41 -10.03 5.88 8.73
CA PHE A 41 -9.25 6.28 7.55
C PHE A 41 -8.86 7.76 7.60
N ASN A 42 -9.81 8.65 7.92
CA ASN A 42 -9.55 10.08 8.00
C ASN A 42 -8.57 10.43 9.14
N LEU A 43 -8.71 9.80 10.31
CA LEU A 43 -7.77 9.96 11.41
C LEU A 43 -6.36 9.51 11.01
N HIS A 44 -6.24 8.32 10.41
CA HIS A 44 -4.98 7.81 9.90
C HIS A 44 -4.37 8.77 8.85
N ARG A 45 -5.17 9.25 7.90
CA ARG A 45 -4.72 10.21 6.88
C ARG A 45 -4.21 11.51 7.50
N SER A 46 -4.83 11.98 8.59
CA SER A 46 -4.40 13.16 9.33
C SER A 46 -3.08 12.93 10.07
N LEU A 47 -2.93 11.77 10.74
CA LEU A 47 -1.69 11.40 11.46
C LEU A 47 -0.49 11.27 10.51
N TYR A 48 -0.73 10.79 9.30
CA TYR A 48 0.28 10.63 8.25
C TYR A 48 0.19 11.74 7.19
N SER A 49 -0.23 12.95 7.57
CA SER A 49 -0.43 14.09 6.66
C SER A 49 0.83 14.46 5.85
N GLN A 50 2.01 14.28 6.44
CA GLN A 50 3.32 14.50 5.82
C GLN A 50 3.73 13.47 4.76
N TYR A 51 3.06 12.31 4.70
CA TYR A 51 3.32 11.29 3.68
C TYR A 51 2.45 11.55 2.45
N VAL A 52 3.04 11.40 1.27
CA VAL A 52 2.31 11.46 -0.01
C VAL A 52 1.42 10.21 -0.11
N PRO A 53 0.08 10.36 -0.22
CA PRO A 53 -0.80 9.22 -0.31
C PRO A 53 -0.72 8.61 -1.70
N VAL A 54 -0.64 7.28 -1.76
CA VAL A 54 -0.67 6.50 -2.99
C VAL A 54 -1.71 5.41 -2.81
N VAL A 55 -2.72 5.36 -3.66
CA VAL A 55 -3.76 4.32 -3.60
C VAL A 55 -3.50 3.32 -4.72
N THR A 56 -3.59 2.04 -4.41
CA THR A 56 -3.43 0.95 -5.38
C THR A 56 -4.71 0.13 -5.45
N ASP A 57 -5.02 -0.40 -6.63
CA ASP A 57 -6.14 -1.31 -6.83
C ASP A 57 -5.80 -2.32 -7.93
N GLY A 58 -6.09 -3.59 -7.69
CA GLY A 58 -5.94 -4.70 -8.62
C GLY A 58 -7.28 -5.37 -8.88
N SER A 59 -7.75 -5.35 -10.13
CA SER A 59 -9.06 -5.88 -10.49
C SER A 59 -8.97 -7.07 -11.43
N LYS A 60 -9.96 -7.98 -11.29
CA LYS A 60 -10.18 -9.10 -12.20
C LYS A 60 -11.67 -9.23 -12.53
N THR A 61 -11.95 -9.36 -13.82
CA THR A 61 -13.22 -9.85 -14.37
C THR A 61 -12.95 -11.11 -15.19
N THR A 62 -13.98 -11.69 -15.81
CA THR A 62 -13.84 -12.90 -16.64
C THR A 62 -12.80 -12.75 -17.75
N ASN A 63 -12.69 -11.57 -18.37
CA ASN A 63 -11.88 -11.33 -19.58
C ASN A 63 -10.82 -10.24 -19.40
N TYR A 64 -10.69 -9.70 -18.20
CA TYR A 64 -9.81 -8.57 -17.94
C TYR A 64 -9.16 -8.70 -16.57
N VAL A 65 -7.87 -8.44 -16.54
CA VAL A 65 -7.12 -8.22 -15.31
C VAL A 65 -6.35 -6.92 -15.49
N GLY A 66 -6.35 -6.08 -14.48
CA GLY A 66 -5.64 -4.81 -14.52
C GLY A 66 -5.24 -4.35 -13.13
N CYS A 67 -4.25 -3.48 -13.09
CA CYS A 67 -3.86 -2.80 -11.88
C CYS A 67 -3.85 -1.29 -12.11
N SER A 68 -4.03 -0.53 -11.03
CA SER A 68 -3.94 0.92 -11.07
C SER A 68 -3.24 1.46 -9.84
N VAL A 69 -2.61 2.62 -10.02
CA VAL A 69 -1.96 3.38 -8.96
C VAL A 69 -2.33 4.85 -9.09
N ALA A 70 -2.83 5.43 -8.01
CA ALA A 70 -3.25 6.81 -7.92
C ALA A 70 -2.33 7.58 -6.96
N PHE A 71 -1.59 8.54 -7.53
CA PHE A 71 -0.88 9.59 -6.80
C PHE A 71 -1.78 10.84 -6.75
N PRO A 72 -1.49 11.84 -5.89
CA PRO A 72 -2.36 13.01 -5.75
C PRO A 72 -2.64 13.76 -7.06
N ASN A 73 -1.67 13.77 -7.97
CA ASN A 73 -1.72 14.56 -9.20
C ASN A 73 -1.90 13.70 -10.46
N SER A 74 -2.01 12.38 -10.33
CA SER A 74 -2.06 11.50 -11.50
C SER A 74 -2.50 10.09 -11.16
N VAL A 75 -3.16 9.45 -12.10
CA VAL A 75 -3.54 8.03 -12.02
C VAL A 75 -2.91 7.30 -13.20
N SER A 76 -2.29 6.15 -12.93
CA SER A 76 -1.81 5.22 -13.95
C SER A 76 -2.58 3.91 -13.83
N ALA A 77 -2.98 3.34 -14.98
CA ALA A 77 -3.64 2.04 -15.03
C ALA A 77 -2.99 1.17 -16.10
N TYR A 78 -2.83 -0.12 -15.81
CA TYR A 78 -2.13 -1.08 -16.65
C TYR A 78 -3.01 -2.30 -16.86
N LYS A 79 -3.14 -2.71 -18.13
CA LYS A 79 -3.79 -3.98 -18.48
C LYS A 79 -2.77 -5.10 -18.32
N LEU A 80 -3.17 -6.14 -17.61
CA LEU A 80 -2.38 -7.35 -17.39
C LEU A 80 -2.95 -8.51 -18.21
N ASN A 81 -2.24 -9.64 -18.24
CA ASN A 81 -2.74 -10.84 -18.89
C ASN A 81 -4.00 -11.34 -18.16
N ALA A 82 -5.08 -11.59 -18.91
CA ALA A 82 -6.38 -12.02 -18.36
C ALA A 82 -6.33 -13.35 -17.57
N ALA A 83 -5.30 -14.18 -17.80
CA ALA A 83 -5.09 -15.42 -17.07
C ALA A 83 -4.63 -15.19 -15.61
N LEU A 84 -4.10 -14.01 -15.28
CA LEU A 84 -3.55 -13.72 -13.95
C LEU A 84 -4.67 -13.65 -12.88
N SER A 85 -4.29 -13.90 -11.63
CA SER A 85 -5.19 -13.78 -10.50
C SER A 85 -5.34 -12.33 -10.04
N VAL A 86 -6.38 -12.05 -9.27
CA VAL A 86 -6.54 -10.76 -8.58
C VAL A 86 -5.36 -10.48 -7.64
N TYR A 87 -4.81 -11.52 -7.00
CA TYR A 87 -3.61 -11.41 -6.17
C TYR A 87 -2.41 -10.82 -6.94
N ILE A 88 -2.16 -11.31 -8.17
CA ILE A 88 -1.07 -10.78 -8.99
C ILE A 88 -1.36 -9.35 -9.45
N ALA A 89 -2.62 -9.03 -9.74
CA ALA A 89 -3.01 -7.66 -10.09
C ALA A 89 -2.72 -6.68 -8.94
N GLU A 90 -3.08 -7.05 -7.71
CA GLU A 90 -2.80 -6.27 -6.50
C GLU A 90 -1.29 -6.13 -6.24
N ALA A 91 -0.54 -7.23 -6.34
CA ALA A 91 0.91 -7.20 -6.20
C ALA A 91 1.59 -6.33 -7.27
N ALA A 92 1.10 -6.38 -8.50
CA ALA A 92 1.56 -5.52 -9.58
C ALA A 92 1.25 -4.04 -9.31
N ALA A 93 0.07 -3.72 -8.77
CA ALA A 93 -0.29 -2.36 -8.38
C ALA A 93 0.73 -1.79 -7.36
N ILE A 94 1.10 -2.58 -6.35
CA ILE A 94 2.13 -2.22 -5.37
C ILE A 94 3.50 -2.10 -6.03
N SER A 95 3.90 -3.03 -6.90
CA SER A 95 5.17 -2.96 -7.62
C SER A 95 5.28 -1.68 -8.46
N CYS A 96 4.26 -1.36 -9.26
CA CYS A 96 4.22 -0.14 -10.07
C CYS A 96 4.27 1.12 -9.20
N SER A 97 3.66 1.10 -8.01
CA SER A 97 3.75 2.21 -7.07
C SER A 97 5.19 2.42 -6.56
N LEU A 98 5.90 1.34 -6.24
CA LEU A 98 7.29 1.37 -5.76
C LEU A 98 8.25 1.82 -6.87
N GLU A 99 8.08 1.31 -8.09
CA GLU A 99 8.85 1.73 -9.26
C GLU A 99 8.71 3.24 -9.48
N ARG A 100 7.48 3.75 -9.44
CA ARG A 100 7.24 5.19 -9.58
C ARG A 100 7.86 5.99 -8.44
N ILE A 101 7.64 5.58 -7.20
CA ILE A 101 8.23 6.21 -6.00
C ILE A 101 9.75 6.30 -6.11
N SER A 102 10.42 5.28 -6.66
CA SER A 102 11.88 5.27 -6.81
C SER A 102 12.43 6.39 -7.70
N SER A 103 11.58 6.99 -8.54
CA SER A 103 11.92 8.11 -9.43
C SER A 103 11.51 9.48 -8.88
N GLU A 104 10.82 9.54 -7.74
CA GLU A 104 10.27 10.78 -7.17
C GLU A 104 11.24 11.43 -6.16
N ASN A 105 11.26 12.77 -6.11
CA ASN A 105 12.09 13.52 -5.18
C ASN A 105 11.53 13.55 -3.74
N ALA A 106 10.25 13.21 -3.55
CA ALA A 106 9.63 13.17 -2.23
C ALA A 106 10.20 12.00 -1.40
N ARG A 107 10.30 12.21 -0.08
CA ARG A 107 11.01 11.25 0.81
C ARG A 107 10.10 10.30 1.56
N GLN A 108 8.78 10.52 1.54
CA GLN A 108 7.82 9.81 2.38
C GLN A 108 6.49 9.56 1.65
N PHE A 109 6.13 8.29 1.49
CA PHE A 109 4.91 7.85 0.81
C PHE A 109 4.12 6.89 1.70
N CYS A 110 2.79 6.93 1.58
CA CYS A 110 1.87 6.00 2.23
C CYS A 110 1.09 5.27 1.15
N ILE A 111 1.45 4.00 0.90
CA ILE A 111 0.71 3.15 -0.04
C ILE A 111 -0.49 2.54 0.70
N CYS A 112 -1.69 2.80 0.19
CA CYS A 112 -2.94 2.24 0.65
C CYS A 112 -3.40 1.16 -0.35
N THR A 113 -3.42 -0.09 0.11
CA THR A 113 -3.96 -1.26 -0.59
C THR A 113 -5.04 -1.90 0.26
N ASP A 114 -6.07 -2.48 -0.35
CA ASP A 114 -7.07 -3.30 0.33
C ASP A 114 -6.75 -4.81 0.25
N SER A 115 -5.62 -5.18 -0.38
CA SER A 115 -5.18 -6.56 -0.56
C SER A 115 -4.45 -7.10 0.66
N MET A 116 -5.22 -7.59 1.63
CA MET A 116 -4.68 -8.28 2.81
C MET A 116 -3.79 -9.48 2.42
N SER A 117 -4.15 -10.20 1.34
CA SER A 117 -3.38 -11.35 0.85
C SER A 117 -1.96 -10.97 0.41
N VAL A 118 -1.79 -9.81 -0.24
CA VAL A 118 -0.45 -9.37 -0.65
C VAL A 118 0.34 -8.89 0.56
N LEU A 119 -0.28 -8.14 1.47
CA LEU A 119 0.38 -7.69 2.71
C LEU A 119 0.89 -8.86 3.56
N GLN A 120 0.10 -9.92 3.72
CA GLN A 120 0.50 -11.13 4.44
C GLN A 120 1.68 -11.87 3.80
N SER A 121 1.85 -11.75 2.48
CA SER A 121 2.95 -12.39 1.75
C SER A 121 4.27 -11.62 1.84
N LEU A 122 4.23 -10.36 2.29
CA LEU A 122 5.39 -9.49 2.44
C LEU A 122 5.96 -9.45 3.87
N GLN A 123 5.33 -10.18 4.80
CA GLN A 123 5.70 -10.30 6.22
C GLN A 123 6.50 -11.57 6.49
#